data_AF-A0A7S1HPW5-F1
#
_entry.id   AF-A0A7S1HPW5-F1
#
_cell.length_a   1.000
_cell.length_b   1.000
_cell.length_c   1.000
_cell.angle_alpha   90.00
_cell.angle_beta   90.00
_cell.angle_gamma   90.00
#
_symmetry.space_group_name_H-M   'P 1'
#
loop_
_entity.id
_entity.type
_entity.pdbx_description
1 polymer ?
#
loop_
_entity_poly.entity_id
_entity_poly.type
_entity_poly.pdbx_seq_one_letter_code
_entity_poly.pdbx_strand_id
1 'polypeptide(L)'
;MFKGASCFESDLSRWQTANVTDMSEMFQAASSFTSDLSRWDTRKVTNMSLMFKGASCFESDLSRWQTANVTDMSEMFQAASSFTSDLSRWDTRKVTNMSLMF
;
A
#
# COMPACT_ATOMS: atom_id res chain seq x y z
N MET A 1 0.64 -8.72 -7.11
CA MET A 1 -0.32 -9.03 -8.20
C MET A 1 -0.05 -8.21 -9.46
N PHE A 2 0.33 -6.93 -9.34
CA PHE A 2 0.70 -6.02 -10.45
C PHE A 2 2.15 -5.54 -10.36
N LYS A 3 3.04 -6.38 -9.81
CA LYS A 3 4.47 -6.10 -9.70
C LYS A 3 5.08 -5.89 -11.09
N GLY A 4 5.77 -4.77 -11.27
CA GLY A 4 6.41 -4.36 -12.53
C GLY A 4 5.44 -3.91 -13.62
N ALA A 5 4.14 -3.77 -13.32
CA ALA A 5 3.15 -3.35 -14.29
C ALA A 5 3.21 -1.81 -14.48
N SER A 6 4.28 -1.34 -15.10
CA SER A 6 4.63 0.10 -15.21
C SER A 6 3.57 0.96 -15.87
N CYS A 7 2.70 0.38 -16.71
CA CYS A 7 1.61 1.07 -17.41
C CYS A 7 0.21 0.60 -16.95
N PHE A 8 0.11 0.02 -15.75
CA PHE A 8 -1.17 -0.48 -15.23
C PHE A 8 -2.08 0.67 -14.80
N GLU A 9 -3.23 0.77 -15.47
CA GLU A 9 -4.29 1.72 -15.19
C GLU A 9 -5.62 0.94 -15.15
N SER A 10 -6.23 0.85 -13.97
CA SER A 10 -7.52 0.19 -13.79
C SER A 10 -8.26 0.74 -12.58
N ASP A 11 -9.59 0.82 -12.67
CA ASP A 11 -10.40 1.15 -11.50
C ASP A 11 -10.45 -0.03 -10.52
N LEU A 12 -9.80 0.14 -9.36
CA LEU A 12 -9.75 -0.83 -8.28
C LEU A 12 -10.69 -0.50 -7.12
N SER A 13 -11.49 0.56 -7.23
CA SER A 13 -12.34 1.07 -6.14
C SER A 13 -13.43 0.10 -5.68
N ARG A 14 -13.79 -0.88 -6.53
CA ARG A 14 -14.84 -1.89 -6.28
C ARG A 14 -14.28 -3.25 -5.87
N TRP A 15 -12.97 -3.39 -5.73
CA TRP A 15 -12.36 -4.66 -5.32
C TRP A 15 -12.72 -5.01 -3.88
N GLN A 16 -13.06 -6.26 -3.63
CA GLN A 16 -13.37 -6.76 -2.30
C GLN A 16 -12.09 -7.28 -1.63
N THR A 17 -11.51 -6.49 -0.73
CA THR A 17 -10.24 -6.82 -0.06
C THR A 17 -10.41 -7.30 1.39
N ALA A 18 -11.64 -7.41 1.90
CA ALA A 18 -11.93 -7.66 3.32
C ALA A 18 -11.38 -8.99 3.88
N ASN A 19 -10.98 -9.92 3.01
CA ASN A 19 -10.38 -11.21 3.39
C ASN A 19 -8.89 -11.31 3.03
N VAL A 20 -8.30 -10.26 2.47
CA VAL A 20 -6.88 -10.24 2.11
C VAL A 20 -6.04 -10.09 3.38
N THR A 21 -5.07 -10.98 3.55
CA THR A 21 -4.11 -10.94 4.66
C THR A 21 -2.73 -10.48 4.22
N ASP A 22 -2.39 -10.66 2.94
CA ASP A 22 -1.10 -10.29 2.37
C ASP A 22 -1.31 -9.35 1.18
N MET A 23 -0.80 -8.13 1.31
CA MET A 23 -0.78 -7.13 0.24
C MET A 23 0.65 -6.80 -0.22
N SER A 24 1.63 -7.63 0.15
CA SER A 24 3.03 -7.42 -0.19
C SER A 24 3.24 -7.38 -1.71
N GLU A 25 4.15 -6.49 -2.13
CA GLU A 25 4.57 -6.29 -3.52
C GLU A 25 3.42 -6.03 -4.52
N MET A 26 2.21 -5.68 -4.07
CA MET A 26 1.04 -5.70 -4.95
C MET A 26 1.17 -4.77 -6.15
N PHE A 27 1.80 -3.61 -5.97
CA PHE A 27 2.05 -2.57 -6.96
C PHE A 27 3.53 -2.18 -7.04
N GLN A 28 4.44 -3.07 -6.62
CA GLN A 28 5.87 -2.80 -6.68
C GLN A 28 6.27 -2.47 -8.13
N ALA A 29 6.97 -1.35 -8.34
CA ALA A 29 7.43 -0.85 -9.63
C ALA A 29 6.31 -0.56 -10.66
N ALA A 30 5.06 -0.42 -10.21
CA ALA A 30 3.98 0.07 -11.06
C ALA A 30 4.05 1.60 -11.15
N SER A 31 5.04 2.12 -11.89
CA SER A 31 5.42 3.54 -11.90
C SER A 31 4.28 4.50 -12.25
N SER A 32 3.37 4.11 -13.15
CA SER A 32 2.22 4.92 -13.54
C SER A 32 0.95 4.67 -12.71
N PHE A 33 0.98 3.81 -11.70
CA PHE A 33 -0.22 3.46 -10.94
C PHE A 33 -0.81 4.66 -10.17
N THR A 34 -2.08 4.99 -10.44
CA THR A 34 -2.79 6.15 -9.83
C THR A 34 -4.17 5.82 -9.23
N SER A 35 -4.57 4.56 -9.18
CA SER A 35 -5.93 4.18 -8.75
C SER A 35 -6.24 4.55 -7.30
N ASP A 36 -7.49 4.99 -7.05
CA ASP A 36 -8.01 5.26 -5.71
C ASP A 36 -8.23 3.96 -4.91
N LEU A 37 -7.52 3.84 -3.79
CA LEU A 37 -7.58 2.71 -2.86
C LEU A 37 -8.20 3.09 -1.50
N SER A 38 -8.76 4.29 -1.37
CA SER A 38 -9.31 4.81 -0.11
C SER A 38 -10.45 3.96 0.48
N ARG A 39 -11.09 3.12 -0.35
CA ARG A 39 -12.19 2.23 0.03
C ARG A 39 -11.79 0.80 0.34
N TRP A 40 -10.51 0.46 0.20
CA TRP A 40 -10.04 -0.89 0.49
C TRP A 40 -10.14 -1.20 1.99
N ASP A 41 -10.65 -2.39 2.29
CA ASP A 41 -10.67 -2.93 3.64
C ASP A 41 -9.35 -3.65 3.92
N THR A 42 -8.53 -3.08 4.80
CA THR A 42 -7.21 -3.62 5.18
C THR A 42 -7.21 -4.27 6.57
N ARG A 43 -8.37 -4.46 7.20
CA ARG A 43 -8.47 -4.90 8.61
C ARG A 43 -7.79 -6.22 8.94
N LYS A 44 -7.72 -7.12 7.96
CA LYS A 44 -7.11 -8.45 8.12
C LYS A 44 -5.68 -8.52 7.59
N VAL A 45 -5.18 -7.43 7.00
CA VAL A 45 -3.86 -7.41 6.40
C VAL A 45 -2.80 -7.45 7.50
N THR A 46 -1.86 -8.37 7.34
CA THR A 46 -0.70 -8.56 8.22
C THR A 46 0.59 -8.17 7.53
N ASN A 47 0.65 -8.18 6.20
CA ASN A 47 1.84 -7.86 5.43
C ASN A 47 1.54 -6.81 4.35
N MET A 48 2.26 -5.68 4.38
CA MET A 48 2.19 -4.59 3.39
C MET A 48 3.57 -4.28 2.80
N SER A 49 4.55 -5.16 2.97
CA SER A 49 5.93 -4.91 2.57
C SER A 49 6.06 -4.71 1.05
N LEU A 50 6.89 -3.75 0.65
CA LEU A 50 7.15 -3.37 -0.76
C LEU A 50 5.91 -3.01 -1.59
N MET A 51 4.72 -2.83 -0.99
CA MET A 51 3.45 -2.76 -1.73
C MET A 51 3.43 -1.70 -2.83
N PHE A 52 4.03 -0.53 -2.57
CA PHE A 52 4.13 0.61 -3.50
C PHE A 52 5.58 0.98 -3.82
N LYS A 53 6.55 0.09 -3.54
CA LYS A 53 7.97 0.38 -3.80
C LYS A 53 8.17 0.72 -5.28
N GLY A 54 8.64 1.93 -5.59
CA GLY A 54 8.85 2.41 -6.96
C GLY A 54 7.58 2.75 -7.74
N ALA A 55 6.42 2.82 -7.10
CA ALA A 55 5.19 3.35 -7.69
C ALA A 55 5.23 4.89 -7.69
N SER A 56 6.08 5.46 -8.55
CA SER A 56 6.47 6.88 -8.50
C SER A 56 5.30 7.87 -8.61
N CYS A 57 4.23 7.51 -9.32
CA CYS A 57 3.05 8.37 -9.53
C CYS A 57 1.89 8.11 -8.54
N PHE A 58 2.06 7.20 -7.56
CA PHE A 58 0.98 6.83 -6.66
C PHE A 58 0.63 7.93 -5.65
N GLU A 59 -0.64 8.32 -5.58
CA GLU A 59 -1.11 9.46 -4.78
C GLU A 59 -2.45 9.23 -4.02
N SER A 60 -2.86 7.97 -3.80
CA SER A 60 -4.14 7.67 -3.14
C SER A 60 -4.15 8.08 -1.66
N ASP A 61 -5.30 8.55 -1.16
CA ASP A 61 -5.53 8.76 0.28
C ASP A 61 -5.68 7.42 1.01
N LEU A 62 -4.72 7.11 1.90
CA LEU A 62 -4.67 5.91 2.72
C LEU A 62 -4.95 6.19 4.20
N SER A 63 -5.38 7.40 4.56
CA SER A 63 -5.59 7.84 5.95
C SER A 63 -6.65 7.00 6.71
N ARG A 64 -7.52 6.30 5.97
CA ARG A 64 -8.60 5.46 6.51
C ARG A 64 -8.26 3.98 6.60
N TRP A 65 -7.09 3.57 6.12
CA TRP A 65 -6.67 2.18 6.21
C TRP A 65 -6.49 1.75 7.67
N GLN A 66 -6.90 0.53 7.96
CA GLN A 66 -6.76 -0.08 9.29
C GLN A 66 -5.51 -0.94 9.30
N THR A 67 -4.49 -0.51 10.03
CA THR A 67 -3.16 -1.13 10.05
C THR A 67 -2.81 -1.85 11.35
N ALA A 68 -3.75 -1.92 12.30
CA ALA A 68 -3.54 -2.49 13.65
C ALA A 68 -3.12 -3.97 13.68
N ASN A 69 -3.25 -4.70 12.56
CA ASN A 69 -2.82 -6.09 12.42
C ASN A 69 -1.55 -6.26 11.58
N VAL A 70 -1.03 -5.19 10.98
CA VAL A 70 0.15 -5.24 10.12
C VAL A 70 1.39 -5.43 10.97
N THR A 71 2.24 -6.38 10.56
CA THR A 71 3.52 -6.69 11.19
C THR A 71 4.71 -6.25 10.34
N ASP A 72 4.53 -6.11 9.02
CA ASP A 72 5.61 -5.72 8.10
C ASP A 72 5.14 -4.61 7.15
N MET A 73 5.87 -3.48 7.17
CA MET A 73 5.73 -2.33 6.28
C MET A 73 7.07 -1.95 5.62
N SER A 74 8.05 -2.86 5.62
CA SER A 74 9.36 -2.62 5.04
C SER A 74 9.25 -2.21 3.57
N GLU A 75 9.99 -1.17 3.20
CA GLU A 75 10.08 -0.67 1.83
C GLU A 75 8.75 -0.28 1.17
N MET A 76 7.66 -0.12 1.94
CA MET A 76 6.30 0.03 1.40
C MET A 76 6.16 1.19 0.42
N PHE A 77 6.77 2.35 0.71
CA PHE A 77 6.75 3.56 -0.12
C PHE A 77 8.14 3.94 -0.64
N GLN A 78 9.13 3.04 -0.55
CA GLN A 78 10.47 3.33 -1.04
C GLN A 78 10.40 3.74 -2.52
N ALA A 79 10.89 4.93 -2.85
CA ALA A 79 10.84 5.51 -4.20
C ALA A 79 9.41 5.74 -4.77
N ALA A 80 8.38 5.84 -3.92
CA ALA A 80 7.04 6.31 -4.29
C ALA A 80 6.96 7.85 -4.18
N SER A 81 7.63 8.55 -5.10
CA SER A 81 7.92 9.99 -5.01
C SER A 81 6.70 10.92 -4.88
N SER A 82 5.55 10.56 -5.46
CA SER A 82 4.33 11.37 -5.41
C SER A 82 3.45 11.10 -4.17
N PHE A 83 3.82 10.14 -3.32
CA PHE A 83 3.00 9.75 -2.19
C PHE A 83 3.02 10.80 -1.06
N THR A 84 1.84 11.30 -0.68
CA THR A 84 1.70 12.41 0.29
C THR A 84 0.59 12.22 1.33
N SER A 85 -0.02 11.03 1.40
CA SER A 85 -1.15 10.79 2.30
C SER A 85 -0.77 10.93 3.79
N ASP A 86 -1.67 11.51 4.59
CA ASP A 86 -1.51 11.61 6.04
C ASP A 86 -1.73 10.24 6.71
N LEU A 87 -0.65 9.69 7.28
CA LEU A 87 -0.64 8.39 7.96
C LEU A 87 -0.68 8.50 9.48
N SER A 88 -0.93 9.68 10.06
CA SER A 88 -0.95 9.91 11.51
C SER A 88 -1.95 9.04 12.29
N ARG A 89 -2.96 8.49 11.59
CA ARG A 89 -3.99 7.61 12.15
C ARG A 89 -3.65 6.12 12.11
N TRP A 90 -2.55 5.74 11.47
CA TRP A 90 -2.15 4.35 11.38
C TRP A 90 -1.71 3.81 12.75
N ASP A 91 -2.22 2.64 13.11
CA ASP A 91 -1.82 1.94 14.33
C ASP A 91 -0.67 0.99 14.01
N THR A 92 0.53 1.40 14.39
CA THR A 92 1.78 0.70 14.05
C THR A 92 2.33 -0.14 15.21
N ARG A 93 1.58 -0.32 16.31
CA ARG A 93 2.08 -1.00 17.52
C ARG A 93 2.49 -2.47 17.30
N LYS A 94 1.93 -3.13 16.28
CA LYS A 94 2.29 -4.51 15.92
C LYS A 94 3.36 -4.62 14.84
N VAL A 95 3.75 -3.49 14.23
CA VAL A 95 4.73 -3.50 13.15
C VAL A 95 6.10 -3.79 13.75
N THR A 96 6.71 -4.89 13.31
CA THR A 96 8.05 -5.30 13.72
C THR A 96 9.11 -4.90 12.71
N ASN A 97 8.72 -4.56 11.48
CA ASN A 97 9.63 -4.14 10.43
C ASN A 97 9.11 -2.91 9.66
N MET A 98 9.87 -1.82 9.69
CA MET A 98 9.66 -0.58 8.93
C MET A 98 10.93 -0.13 8.19
N SER A 99 11.88 -1.05 7.96
CA SER A 99 13.13 -0.68 7.28
C SER A 99 12.83 -0.05 5.92
N LEU A 100 13.43 1.10 5.63
CA LEU A 100 13.30 1.80 4.34
C LEU A 100 11.85 2.09 3.93
N MET A 101 10.95 2.32 4.90
CA MET A 101 9.51 2.52 4.64
C MET A 101 9.22 3.63 3.61
N PHE A 102 10.05 4.68 3.55
CA PHE A 102 9.98 5.82 2.64
C PHE A 102 11.29 5.98 1.87
#